data_AF-A0A2J5Q2C9-F1
#
_entry.id   AF-A0A2J5Q2C9-F1
#
_cell.length_a   1.000
_cell.length_b   1.000
_cell.length_c   1.000
_cell.angle_alpha   90.00
_cell.angle_beta   90.00
_cell.angle_gamma   90.00
#
_symmetry.space_group_name_H-M   'P 1'
#
loop_
_entity.id
_entity.type
_entity.pdbx_description
1 polymer ?
#
loop_
_entity_poly.entity_id
_entity_poly.type
_entity_poly.pdbx_seq_one_letter_code
_entity_poly.pdbx_strand_id
1 'polypeptide(L)' 'GEGPRWDWNHDYVRPTFNPSILVTWEEPSDNPAHFDDRTKDLHRICHSFVRDGLIQYLADCTHELAGQTLPLPRVEG' A
#
# COMPACT_ATOMS: atom_id res chain seq x y z
N GLY A 1 -16.04 3.33 17.43
CA GLY A 1 -14.70 3.19 18.02
C GLY A 1 -13.76 4.19 17.40
N GLU A 2 -12.58 4.37 17.99
CA GLU A 2 -11.46 5.02 17.32
C GLU A 2 -10.88 4.07 16.27
N GLY A 3 -10.78 4.55 15.04
CA GLY A 3 -10.39 3.77 13.87
C GLY A 3 -11.01 4.37 12.61
N PRO A 4 -10.39 4.14 11.44
CA PRO A 4 -10.94 4.63 10.19
C PRO A 4 -12.33 4.03 9.95
N ARG A 5 -13.32 4.91 9.70
CA ARG A 5 -14.62 4.48 9.18
C ARG A 5 -14.47 4.34 7.69
N TRP A 6 -14.39 3.09 7.22
CA TRP A 6 -14.26 2.81 5.81
C TRP A 6 -15.52 3.27 5.07
N ASP A 7 -15.29 4.02 4.00
CA ASP A 7 -16.28 4.42 3.04
C ASP A 7 -15.90 3.87 1.66
N TRP A 8 -16.93 3.53 0.90
CA TRP A 8 -16.81 2.96 -0.43
C TRP A 8 -17.92 3.52 -1.32
N ASN A 9 -17.57 3.92 -2.53
CA ASN A 9 -18.50 4.55 -3.47
C ASN A 9 -19.45 3.57 -4.20
N HIS A 10 -19.43 2.27 -3.88
CA HIS A 10 -20.24 1.24 -4.53
C HIS A 10 -19.95 1.01 -6.03
N ASP A 11 -18.84 1.55 -6.56
CA ASP A 11 -18.43 1.37 -7.96
C ASP A 11 -17.37 0.27 -8.08
N TYR A 12 -17.65 -0.73 -8.89
CA TYR A 12 -16.75 -1.87 -9.15
C TYR A 12 -15.80 -1.64 -10.33
N VAL A 13 -16.08 -0.64 -11.18
CA VAL A 13 -15.27 -0.28 -12.34
C VAL A 13 -14.28 0.83 -11.97
N ARG A 14 -14.74 1.81 -11.18
CA ARG A 14 -13.96 2.95 -10.69
C ARG A 14 -14.07 3.08 -9.18
N PRO A 15 -13.53 2.12 -8.43
CA PRO A 15 -13.65 2.12 -6.98
C PRO A 15 -12.96 3.34 -6.38
N THR A 16 -13.56 3.82 -5.29
CA THR A 16 -12.97 4.78 -4.36
C THR A 16 -13.12 4.22 -2.96
N PHE A 17 -12.01 4.19 -2.21
CA PHE A 17 -11.98 3.81 -0.80
C PHE A 17 -11.47 4.98 0.04
N ASN A 18 -12.11 5.20 1.19
CA ASN A 18 -11.67 6.19 2.16
C ASN A 18 -11.63 5.57 3.56
N PRO A 19 -10.60 5.83 4.37
CA PRO A 19 -9.41 6.66 4.08
C PRO A 19 -8.36 5.90 3.24
N SER A 20 -7.08 6.29 3.34
CA SER A 20 -5.97 5.58 2.68
C SER A 20 -5.82 4.16 3.19
N ILE A 21 -5.18 3.34 2.36
CA ILE A 21 -4.76 1.98 2.68
C ILE A 21 -3.31 2.06 3.15
N LEU A 22 -3.05 1.55 4.35
CA LEU A 22 -1.71 1.45 4.93
C LEU A 22 -1.38 -0.02 5.16
N VAL A 23 -0.28 -0.48 4.56
CA VAL A 23 0.26 -1.84 4.71
C VAL A 23 1.70 -1.73 5.18
N THR A 24 2.05 -2.46 6.24
CA THR A 24 3.42 -2.48 6.78
C THR A 24 3.86 -3.92 6.97
N TRP A 25 5.13 -4.24 6.66
CA TRP A 25 5.71 -5.56 6.86
C TRP A 25 7.22 -5.46 7.10
N GLU A 26 7.81 -6.57 7.55
CA GLU A 26 9.26 -6.72 7.73
C GLU A 26 9.79 -7.70 6.68
N GLU A 27 10.92 -7.38 6.06
CA GLU A 27 11.68 -8.29 5.19
C GLU A 27 13.02 -8.63 5.86
N PRO A 28 13.59 -9.82 5.66
CA PRO A 28 14.95 -10.09 6.12
C PRO A 28 15.94 -9.05 5.60
N SER A 29 17.02 -8.83 6.36
CA SER A 29 18.14 -7.97 5.94
C SER A 29 18.60 -8.33 4.52
N ASP A 30 19.07 -7.34 3.75
CA ASP A 30 19.71 -7.56 2.45
C ASP A 30 21.14 -8.11 2.56
N ASN A 31 21.72 -8.10 3.77
CA ASN A 31 23.00 -8.69 4.07
C ASN A 31 22.83 -10.13 4.58
N PRO A 32 23.36 -11.17 3.88
CA PRO A 32 23.27 -12.56 4.30
C PRO A 32 23.82 -12.86 5.70
N ALA A 33 24.79 -12.07 6.18
CA ALA A 33 25.35 -12.22 7.52
C ALA A 33 24.35 -11.83 8.63
N HIS A 34 23.22 -11.21 8.28
CA HIS A 34 22.22 -10.69 9.20
C HIS A 34 20.84 -11.32 9.00
N PHE A 35 20.70 -12.36 8.17
CA PHE A 35 19.40 -13.00 7.93
C PHE A 35 18.73 -13.55 9.21
N ASP A 36 19.52 -13.98 10.21
CA ASP A 36 19.00 -14.48 11.48
C ASP A 36 18.83 -13.39 12.58
N ASP A 37 19.28 -12.16 12.32
CA ASP A 37 19.16 -11.03 13.25
C ASP A 37 18.00 -10.13 12.85
N ARG A 38 16.82 -10.42 13.42
CA ARG A 38 15.58 -9.66 13.17
C ARG A 38 15.64 -8.18 13.52
N THR A 39 16.64 -7.74 14.30
CA THR A 39 16.85 -6.30 14.55
C THR A 39 17.42 -5.57 13.34
N LYS A 40 17.85 -6.32 12.32
CA LYS A 40 18.37 -5.85 11.03
C LYS A 40 17.37 -6.06 9.88
N ASP A 41 16.17 -6.56 10.17
CA ASP A 41 15.09 -6.67 9.19
C ASP A 41 14.76 -5.27 8.65
N LEU A 42 14.39 -5.25 7.37
CA LEU A 42 14.03 -4.05 6.65
C LEU A 42 12.54 -3.79 6.81
N HIS A 43 12.22 -2.68 7.47
CA HIS A 43 10.84 -2.22 7.57
C HIS A 43 10.34 -1.70 6.22
N ARG A 44 9.19 -2.19 5.79
CA ARG A 44 8.52 -1.80 4.55
C ARG A 44 7.15 -1.24 4.83
N ILE A 45 6.79 -0.23 4.06
CA ILE A 45 5.52 0.46 4.15
C ILE A 45 4.97 0.74 2.75
N CYS A 46 3.72 0.33 2.51
CA CYS A 46 2.92 0.75 1.38
C CYS A 46 1.76 1.62 1.86
N HIS A 47 1.77 2.90 1.48
CA HIS A 47 0.71 3.85 1.83
C HIS A 47 0.09 4.38 0.54
N SER A 48 -1.21 4.14 0.34
CA SER A 48 -1.87 4.44 -0.92
C SER A 48 -3.30 4.94 -0.77
N PHE A 49 -3.78 5.65 -1.79
CA PHE A 49 -5.20 5.93 -1.98
C PHE A 49 -5.71 5.20 -3.22
N VAL A 50 -6.98 4.79 -3.18
CA VAL A 50 -7.72 4.35 -4.36
C VAL A 50 -8.88 5.29 -4.58
N ARG A 51 -8.89 5.98 -5.73
CA ARG A 51 -9.91 6.96 -6.10
C ARG A 51 -10.18 6.89 -7.59
N ASP A 52 -11.45 6.83 -7.97
CA ASP A 52 -11.93 6.85 -9.35
C ASP A 52 -11.24 5.81 -10.25
N GLY A 53 -10.94 4.62 -9.71
CA GLY A 53 -10.25 3.56 -10.44
C GLY A 53 -8.74 3.78 -10.63
N LEU A 54 -8.16 4.75 -9.93
CA LEU A 54 -6.72 5.00 -9.88
C LEU A 54 -6.18 4.59 -8.50
N ILE A 55 -4.95 4.07 -8.47
CA ILE A 55 -4.16 3.91 -7.26
C ILE A 55 -3.07 4.98 -7.22
N GLN A 56 -2.98 5.71 -6.12
CA GLN A 56 -1.92 6.67 -5.83
C GLN A 56 -1.03 6.08 -4.72
N TYR A 57 0.24 5.83 -5.02
CA TYR A 57 1.25 5.49 -4.03
C TYR A 57 1.79 6.79 -3.42
N LEU A 58 1.65 6.96 -2.10
CA LEU A 58 2.05 8.19 -1.42
C LEU A 58 3.57 8.26 -1.27
N ALA A 59 4.09 9.48 -1.07
CA ALA A 59 5.54 9.71 -1.04
C ALA A 59 6.24 9.19 0.22
N ASP A 60 5.49 8.86 1.26
CA ASP A 60 5.96 8.25 2.52
C ASP A 60 6.03 6.72 2.46
N CYS A 61 5.84 6.16 1.27
CA CYS A 61 5.88 4.72 0.99
C CYS A 61 7.29 4.27 0.57
N THR A 62 7.67 3.02 0.90
CA THR A 62 8.92 2.38 0.42
C THR A 62 8.76 1.68 -0.93
N HIS A 63 7.58 1.69 -1.54
CA HIS A 63 7.32 1.07 -2.84
C HIS A 63 8.06 1.83 -3.94
N GLU A 64 8.58 1.11 -4.94
CA GLU A 64 9.27 1.70 -6.10
C GLU A 64 8.41 2.71 -6.90
N LEU A 65 7.10 2.71 -6.69
CA LEU A 65 6.13 3.58 -7.35
C LEU A 65 5.73 4.78 -6.48
N ALA A 66 6.39 5.01 -5.34
CA ALA A 66 6.10 6.14 -4.45
C ALA A 66 6.02 7.47 -5.22
N GLY A 67 4.97 8.25 -4.94
CA GLY A 67 4.67 9.50 -5.65
C GLY A 67 3.96 9.33 -6.99
N GLN A 68 3.76 8.10 -7.49
CA GLN A 68 3.08 7.85 -8.77
C GLN A 68 1.59 7.55 -8.57
N THR A 69 0.81 7.86 -9.60
CA THR A 69 -0.61 7.50 -9.71
C THR A 69 -0.83 6.73 -10.99
N LEU A 70 -1.45 5.56 -10.89
CA LEU A 70 -1.60 4.59 -11.97
C LEU A 70 -3.03 4.08 -12.05
N PRO A 71 -3.53 3.67 -13.22
CA PRO A 71 -4.82 3.00 -13.33
C PRO A 71 -4.80 1.64 -12.66
N LEU A 72 -5.88 1.29 -11.95
CA LEU A 72 -6.07 -0.06 -11.45
C LEU A 72 -6.23 -1.05 -12.61
N PRO A 73 -5.67 -2.27 -12.49
CA PRO A 73 -5.92 -3.31 -13.47
C PRO A 73 -7.40 -3.70 -13.47
N ARG A 74 -7.93 -4.04 -14.64
CA ARG A 74 -9.28 -4.59 -14.75
C ARG A 74 -9.28 -6.02 -14.24
N VAL A 75 -10.18 -6.33 -13.32
CA VAL A 75 -10.43 -7.72 -12.92
C VAL A 75 -11.28 -8.37 -14.00
N GLU A 76 -10.78 -9.44 -14.61
CA GLU A 76 -11.57 -10.35 -15.45
C GLU A 76 -12.27 -11.35 -14.53
N GLY A 77 -13.56 -11.55 -14.74
CA GLY A 77 -14.41 -12.46 -13.95
C GLY A 77 -14.52 -13.86 -14.53
#